data_AF-A0A444Z4Z3-F1
#
_entry.id   AF-A0A444Z4Z3-F1
#
_cell.length_a   1.000
_cell.length_b   1.000
_cell.length_c   1.000
_cell.angle_alpha   90.00
_cell.angle_beta   90.00
_cell.angle_gamma   90.00
#
_symmetry.space_group_name_H-M   'P 1'
#
loop_
_entity.id
_entity.type
_entity.pdbx_description
1 polymer ?
#
loop_
_entity_poly.entity_id
_entity_poly.type
_entity_poly.pdbx_seq_one_letter_code
_entity_poly.pdbx_strand_id
1 'polypeptide(L)' 'MDRAYKLSRFRNDFVSQEIRTAEDPEFETFYTKNILLNEGIRAWMATQDQPHENLIFPVEVLPRGNAL' A
#
# COMPACT_ATOMS: atom_id res chain seq x y z
N MET A 1 -9.62 -29.85 -9.58
CA MET A 1 -8.51 -29.66 -8.62
C MET A 1 -8.39 -28.18 -8.34
N ASP A 2 -8.87 -27.78 -7.18
CA ASP A 2 -9.34 -26.44 -6.83
C ASP A 2 -8.23 -25.37 -6.75
N ARG A 3 -8.43 -24.29 -7.50
CA ARG A 3 -7.69 -23.01 -7.40
C ARG A 3 -8.18 -22.14 -6.24
N ALA A 4 -8.68 -22.72 -5.15
CA ALA A 4 -9.38 -21.95 -4.10
C ALA A 4 -8.53 -21.60 -2.86
N TYR A 5 -7.24 -21.96 -2.79
CA TYR A 5 -6.42 -21.73 -1.59
C TYR A 5 -5.09 -21.01 -1.81
N LYS A 6 -4.99 -20.09 -2.78
CA LYS A 6 -4.00 -19.00 -2.65
C LYS A 6 -4.57 -17.93 -1.72
N LEU A 7 -4.82 -18.30 -0.47
CA LEU A 7 -5.14 -17.32 0.55
C LEU A 7 -3.89 -16.47 0.75
N SER A 8 -3.98 -15.23 0.33
CA SER A 8 -3.04 -14.14 0.60
C SER A 8 -3.00 -13.90 2.12
N ARG A 9 -2.46 -14.84 2.92
CA ARG A 9 -2.14 -14.62 4.34
C ARG A 9 -0.89 -13.78 4.42
N PHE A 10 -0.99 -12.54 3.97
CA PHE A 10 -0.02 -11.55 4.35
C PHE A 10 -0.30 -11.18 5.81
N ARG A 11 0.71 -11.30 6.65
CA ARG A 11 0.71 -10.68 7.97
C ARG A 11 1.02 -9.20 7.79
N ASN A 12 0.18 -8.51 7.01
CA ASN A 12 0.42 -7.13 6.60
C ASN A 12 0.03 -6.15 7.70
N ASP A 13 -0.89 -6.51 8.60
CA ASP A 13 -1.52 -5.54 9.50
C ASP A 13 -1.30 -5.92 10.97
N PHE A 14 -0.41 -5.19 11.65
CA PHE A 14 -0.48 -5.09 13.10
C PHE A 14 -1.63 -4.13 13.40
N VAL A 15 -2.84 -4.65 13.55
CA VAL A 15 -4.07 -3.85 13.76
C VAL A 15 -3.91 -2.81 14.88
N SER A 16 -3.13 -3.12 15.92
CA SER A 16 -2.81 -2.15 16.99
C SER A 16 -1.96 -0.97 16.54
N GLN A 17 -1.02 -1.17 15.60
CA GLN A 17 -0.24 -0.07 15.03
C GLN A 17 -1.10 0.77 14.07
N GLU A 18 -1.98 0.14 13.29
CA GLU A 18 -2.93 0.87 12.43
C GLU A 18 -3.83 1.78 13.26
N ILE A 19 -4.45 1.25 14.32
CA ILE A 19 -5.31 2.03 15.21
C ILE A 19 -4.51 3.18 15.84
N ARG A 20 -3.31 2.91 16.35
CA ARG A 20 -2.50 3.96 16.99
C ARG A 20 -2.04 5.04 16.01
N THR A 21 -1.66 4.66 14.79
CA THR A 21 -1.24 5.64 13.76
C THR A 21 -2.41 6.47 13.27
N ALA A 22 -3.63 5.91 13.27
CA ALA A 22 -4.85 6.65 12.96
C ALA A 22 -5.27 7.61 14.08
N GLU A 23 -5.00 7.28 15.34
CA GLU A 23 -5.32 8.10 16.51
C GLU A 23 -4.25 9.17 16.83
N ASP A 24 -2.97 8.86 16.61
CA ASP A 24 -1.81 9.69 16.94
C ASP A 24 -0.95 9.93 15.67
N PRO A 25 -1.08 11.10 15.01
CA PRO A 25 -0.31 11.44 13.82
C PRO A 25 1.21 11.55 14.05
N GLU A 26 1.67 11.68 15.30
CA GLU A 26 3.10 11.69 15.65
C GLU A 26 3.64 10.27 15.85
N PHE A 27 2.77 9.26 15.97
CA PHE A 27 3.18 7.88 16.13
C PHE A 27 3.72 7.32 14.82
N GLU A 28 5.05 7.20 14.76
CA GLU A 28 5.74 6.71 13.57
C GLU A 28 6.71 5.58 13.93
N THR A 29 6.64 4.47 13.20
CA THR A 29 7.57 3.35 13.34
C THR A 29 8.13 2.98 11.96
N PHE A 30 9.16 2.13 11.91
CA PHE A 30 9.62 1.59 10.62
C PHE A 30 8.53 0.81 9.88
N TYR A 31 7.59 0.22 10.62
CA TYR A 31 6.49 -0.53 10.03
C TYR A 31 5.50 0.41 9.31
N THR A 32 5.10 1.52 9.94
CA THR A 32 4.18 2.49 9.32
C THR A 32 4.84 3.22 8.14
N LYS A 33 6.15 3.49 8.22
CA LYS A 33 6.95 3.99 7.08
C LYS A 33 6.95 3.02 5.88
N ASN A 34 7.07 1.73 6.14
CA ASN A 34 7.06 0.72 5.07
C ASN A 34 5.69 0.61 4.40
N ILE A 35 4.59 0.90 5.11
CA ILE A 35 3.26 0.95 4.50
C ILE A 35 3.20 2.04 3.43
N LEU A 36 3.66 3.25 3.72
CA LEU A 36 3.72 4.36 2.75
C LEU A 36 4.57 4.01 1.51
N LEU A 37 5.73 3.35 1.72
CA LEU A 37 6.56 2.89 0.61
C LEU A 37 5.83 1.85 -0.24
N ASN A 38 5.17 0.89 0.39
CA ASN A 38 4.42 -0.15 -0.31
C ASN A 38 3.22 0.42 -1.07
N GLU A 39 2.55 1.44 -0.54
CA GLU A 39 1.50 2.19 -1.24
C GLU A 39 2.04 2.87 -2.49
N GLY A 40 3.19 3.53 -2.38
CA GLY A 40 3.93 4.08 -3.50
C GLY A 40 4.19 3.03 -4.57
N ILE A 41 4.85 1.92 -4.22
CA ILE A 41 5.18 0.85 -5.17
C ILE A 41 3.92 0.33 -5.87
N ARG A 42 2.83 0.08 -5.13
CA ARG A 42 1.57 -0.39 -5.72
C ARG A 42 1.00 0.62 -6.72
N ALA A 43 0.86 1.89 -6.34
CA ALA A 43 0.28 2.90 -7.22
C ALA A 43 1.14 3.17 -8.46
N TRP A 44 2.46 3.24 -8.30
CA TRP A 44 3.40 3.53 -9.38
C TRP A 44 3.57 2.35 -10.35
N MET A 45 3.54 1.11 -9.86
CA MET A 45 3.76 -0.08 -10.69
C MET A 45 2.48 -0.64 -11.32
N ALA A 46 1.31 -0.44 -10.69
CA ALA A 46 0.07 -1.15 -11.08
C ALA A 46 -0.35 -0.96 -12.54
N THR A 47 -0.15 0.23 -13.12
CA THR A 47 -0.53 0.50 -14.53
C THR A 47 0.25 -0.36 -15.52
N GLN A 48 1.52 -0.66 -15.23
CA GLN A 48 2.40 -1.45 -16.09
C GLN A 48 2.39 -2.94 -15.74
N ASP A 49 2.33 -3.25 -14.44
CA ASP A 49 2.34 -4.64 -13.94
C ASP A 49 1.00 -5.34 -14.16
N GLN A 50 -0.11 -4.58 -14.22
CA GLN A 50 -1.47 -5.09 -14.38
C GLN A 50 -2.18 -4.44 -15.58
N PRO A 51 -1.67 -4.62 -16.81
CA PRO A 51 -2.21 -3.93 -17.99
C PRO A 51 -3.65 -4.35 -18.33
N HIS A 52 -4.09 -5.52 -17.86
CA HIS A 52 -5.46 -6.03 -18.06
C HIS A 52 -6.51 -5.31 -17.22
N GLU A 53 -6.10 -4.63 -16.14
CA GLU A 53 -6.98 -3.84 -15.27
C GLU A 53 -7.29 -2.46 -15.88
N ASN A 54 -6.62 -2.07 -16.98
CA ASN A 54 -6.80 -0.79 -17.67
C ASN A 54 -6.74 0.44 -16.73
N LEU A 55 -5.88 0.36 -15.71
CA LEU A 55 -5.75 1.40 -14.69
C LEU A 55 -5.16 2.69 -15.28
N ILE A 56 -5.83 3.80 -15.02
CA ILE A 56 -5.37 5.15 -15.36
C ILE A 56 -5.40 5.97 -14.08
N PHE A 57 -4.22 6.29 -13.54
CA PHE A 57 -4.09 7.17 -12.39
C PHE A 57 -3.66 8.57 -12.85
N PRO A 58 -4.48 9.62 -12.60
CA PRO A 58 -4.03 10.99 -12.79
C PRO A 58 -2.87 11.33 -11.82
N VAL A 59 -2.05 12.31 -12.15
CA VAL A 59 -0.81 12.61 -11.39
C VAL A 59 -1.13 13.05 -9.96
N GLU A 60 -2.27 13.73 -9.77
CA GLU A 60 -2.72 14.27 -8.49
C GLU A 60 -3.04 13.20 -7.45
N VAL A 61 -3.31 11.96 -7.87
CA VAL A 61 -3.62 10.84 -6.96
C VAL A 61 -2.42 9.93 -6.72
N LEU A 62 -1.29 10.16 -7.42
CA LEU A 62 -0.09 9.35 -7.20
C LEU A 62 0.59 9.79 -5.90
N PRO A 63 0.79 8.88 -4.92
CA PRO A 63 1.43 9.22 -3.66
C PRO A 63 2.89 9.60 -3.92
N ARG A 64 3.31 10.74 -3.36
CA ARG A 64 4.67 11.25 -3.45
C ARG A 64 5.06 12.01 -2.18
N GLY A 65 6.32 11.85 -1.77
CA GLY A 65 6.93 12.71 -0.76
C GLY A 65 7.18 14.12 -1.28
N ASN A 66 7.43 15.05 -0.37
CA ASN A 66 7.75 16.43 -0.75
C ASN A 66 9.04 16.50 -1.58
N ALA A 67 8.99 17.23 -2.70
CA ALA A 67 10.13 17.54 -3.59
C ALA A 67 10.85 16.36 -4.28
N LEU A 68 10.21 15.18 -4.36
CA LEU A 68 10.69 14.05 -5.17
C LEU A 68 10.22 14.11 -6.63
#